data_AF-A0A1G1YKQ1-F1
#
_entry.id   AF-A0A1G1YKQ1-F1
#
_cell.length_a   1.000
_cell.length_b   1.000
_cell.length_c   1.000
_cell.angle_alpha   90.00
_cell.angle_beta   90.00
_cell.angle_gamma   90.00
#
_symmetry.space_group_name_H-M   'P 1'
#
loop_
_entity.id
_entity.type
_entity.pdbx_description
1 polymer ?
#
loop_
_entity_poly.entity_id
_entity_poly.type
_entity_poly.pdbx_seq_one_letter_code
_entity_poly.pdbx_strand_id
1 'polypeptide(L)' 'MPAPIKREIKRAIVAEADLQDCYRRLAVRTGNPRVKAVLRDLLLMEEMNEVLLRSLNQSISS' A
#
# COMPACT_ATOMS: atom_id res chain seq x y z
N MET A 1 8.60 14.43 15.15
CA MET A 1 9.49 13.30 14.81
C MET A 1 10.72 13.79 14.03
N PRO A 2 11.85 13.08 14.07
CA PRO A 2 13.04 13.37 13.27
C PRO A 2 12.74 13.42 11.75
N ALA A 3 13.38 14.34 11.02
CA ALA A 3 13.25 14.48 9.56
C ALA A 3 13.48 13.18 8.74
N PRO A 4 14.36 12.24 9.15
CA PRO A 4 14.49 10.93 8.52
C PRO A 4 13.17 10.15 8.46
N ILE A 5 12.39 10.15 9.56
CA ILE A 5 11.16 9.37 9.65
C ILE A 5 10.09 9.91 8.70
N LYS A 6 9.99 11.24 8.56
CA LYS A 6 9.05 11.85 7.60
C LYS A 6 9.38 11.50 6.15
N ARG A 7 10.67 11.35 5.82
CA ARG A 7 11.11 10.88 4.49
C ARG A 7 10.79 9.41 4.28
N GLU A 8 11.00 8.57 5.29
CA GLU A 8 10.66 7.14 5.24
C GLU A 8 9.16 6.92 5.07
N ILE A 9 8.32 7.64 5.80
CA ILE A 9 6.85 7.55 5.64
C ILE A 9 6.42 7.89 4.22
N LYS A 10 6.98 8.96 3.63
CA LYS A 10 6.67 9.32 2.24
C LYS A 10 7.11 8.23 1.25
N ARG A 11 8.26 7.60 1.48
CA ARG A 11 8.72 6.47 0.65
C ARG A 11 7.82 5.25 0.81
N ALA A 12 7.40 4.95 2.03
CA ALA A 12 6.47 3.85 2.30
C ALA A 12 5.15 4.05 1.56
N ILE A 13 4.55 5.25 1.61
CA ILE A 13 3.30 5.56 0.87
C ILE A 13 3.43 5.29 -0.63
N VAL A 14 4.57 5.66 -1.24
CA VAL A 14 4.81 5.38 -2.67
C VAL A 14 4.96 3.89 -2.92
N ALA A 15 5.68 3.17 -2.05
CA ALA A 15 5.84 1.73 -2.17
C ALA A 15 4.50 0.98 -2.05
N GLU A 16 3.60 1.42 -1.16
CA GLU A 16 2.23 0.86 -1.06
C GLU A 16 1.47 1.03 -2.38
N ALA A 17 1.51 2.22 -2.98
CA ALA A 17 0.83 2.48 -4.25
C ALA A 17 1.37 1.60 -5.39
N ASP A 18 2.71 1.45 -5.48
CA ASP A 18 3.35 0.58 -6.47
C ASP A 18 2.95 -0.90 -6.29
N LEU A 19 2.81 -1.34 -5.04
CA LEU A 19 2.43 -2.71 -4.68
C LEU A 19 0.96 -2.98 -5.01
N GLN A 20 0.07 -2.04 -4.72
CA GLN A 20 -1.34 -2.09 -5.12
C GLN A 20 -1.48 -2.24 -6.65
N ASP A 21 -0.74 -1.45 -7.42
CA ASP A 21 -0.75 -1.54 -8.88
C ASP A 21 -0.20 -2.87 -9.39
N CYS A 22 0.80 -3.43 -8.72
CA CYS A 22 1.30 -4.76 -8.99
C CYS A 22 0.21 -5.82 -8.81
N TYR A 23 -0.49 -5.82 -7.66
CA TYR A 23 -1.56 -6.77 -7.37
C TYR A 23 -2.74 -6.62 -8.33
N ARG A 24 -3.13 -5.38 -8.69
CA ARG A 24 -4.16 -5.13 -9.71
C ARG A 24 -3.79 -5.76 -11.05
N ARG A 25 -2.54 -5.57 -11.52
CA ARG A 25 -2.05 -6.19 -12.77
C ARG A 25 -2.03 -7.71 -12.69
N LEU A 26 -1.58 -8.29 -11.57
CA LEU A 26 -1.55 -9.74 -11.38
C LEU A 26 -2.97 -10.34 -11.34
N ALA A 27 -3.91 -9.66 -10.69
CA ALA A 27 -5.30 -10.11 -10.57
C ALA A 27 -6.05 -10.15 -11.92
N VAL A 28 -5.65 -9.30 -12.87
CA VAL A 28 -6.16 -9.31 -14.25
C VAL A 28 -5.54 -10.46 -15.05
N ARG A 29 -4.27 -10.79 -14.81
CA ARG A 29 -3.53 -11.80 -15.58
C ARG A 29 -3.75 -13.23 -15.11
N THR A 30 -4.13 -13.44 -13.85
CA THR A 30 -4.34 -14.79 -13.32
C THR A 30 -5.71 -15.36 -13.71
N GLY A 31 -5.70 -16.58 -14.29
CA GLY A 31 -6.93 -17.35 -14.53
C GLY A 31 -7.38 -18.17 -13.32
N ASN A 32 -6.58 -18.25 -12.25
CA ASN A 32 -6.89 -19.07 -11.08
C ASN A 32 -7.71 -18.25 -10.06
N PRO A 33 -8.97 -18.64 -9.76
CA PRO A 33 -9.85 -17.89 -8.87
C PRO A 33 -9.34 -17.83 -7.43
N ARG A 34 -8.60 -18.85 -6.95
CA ARG A 34 -8.01 -18.84 -5.60
C ARG A 34 -6.88 -17.83 -5.50
N VAL A 35 -6.00 -17.80 -6.50
CA VAL A 35 -4.92 -16.79 -6.57
C VAL A 35 -5.53 -15.39 -6.68
N LYS A 36 -6.60 -15.22 -7.45
CA LYS A 36 -7.30 -13.94 -7.57
C LYS A 36 -7.91 -13.47 -6.24
N ALA A 37 -8.45 -14.38 -5.42
CA ALA A 37 -8.95 -14.05 -4.08
C ALA A 37 -7.81 -13.58 -3.17
N VAL A 38 -6.70 -14.32 -3.12
CA VAL A 38 -5.52 -13.93 -2.33
C VAL A 38 -4.97 -12.57 -2.76
N LEU A 39 -4.90 -12.31 -4.07
CA LEU A 39 -4.45 -11.00 -4.57
C LEU A 39 -5.40 -9.85 -4.21
N ARG A 40 -6.71 -10.12 -4.07
CA ARG A 40 -7.67 -9.13 -3.58
C ARG A 40 -7.49 -8.86 -2.09
N ASP A 41 -7.28 -9.89 -1.30
CA ASP A 41 -7.05 -9.74 0.14
C ASP A 41 -5.75 -8.96 0.39
N LEU A 42 -4.67 -9.27 -0.33
CA LEU A 42 -3.42 -8.53 -0.27
C LEU A 42 -3.60 -7.06 -0.70
N LEU A 43 -4.30 -6.81 -1.82
CA LEU A 43 -4.59 -5.45 -2.27
C LEU A 43 -5.31 -4.63 -1.18
N LEU A 44 -6.30 -5.21 -0.52
CA LEU A 44 -7.06 -4.54 0.53
C LEU A 44 -6.19 -4.21 1.75
N MET A 45 -5.23 -5.09 2.10
CA MET A 45 -4.26 -4.82 3.15
C MET A 45 -3.35 -3.64 2.80
N GLU A 46 -2.84 -3.54 1.56
CA GLU A 46 -1.99 -2.41 1.17
C GLU A 46 -2.75 -1.09 1.07
N GLU A 47 -4.03 -1.13 0.67
CA GLU A 47 -4.90 0.04 0.70
C GLU A 47 -5.10 0.54 2.15
N MET A 48 -5.25 -0.37 3.11
CA MET A 48 -5.28 -0.02 4.53
C MET A 48 -3.95 0.54 5.03
N ASN A 49 -2.82 -0.07 4.65
CA ASN A 49 -1.49 0.40 5.02
C ASN A 49 -1.23 1.82 4.53
N GLU A 50 -1.62 2.12 3.28
CA GLU A 50 -1.51 3.47 2.71
C GLU A 50 -2.31 4.50 3.53
N VAL A 51 -3.55 4.18 3.90
CA VAL A 51 -4.39 5.07 4.72
C VAL A 51 -3.75 5.34 6.08
N LEU A 52 -3.23 4.31 6.75
CA LEU A 52 -2.55 4.45 8.04
C LEU A 52 -1.29 5.31 7.92
N LEU A 53 -0.46 5.10 6.89
CA LEU A 53 0.74 5.88 6.65
C LEU A 53 0.42 7.35 6.33
N ARG A 54 -0.65 7.61 5.57
CA ARG A 54 -1.12 8.98 5.29
C ARG A 54 -1.62 9.66 6.56
N SER A 55 -2.39 8.96 7.39
CA SER A 55 -2.86 9.47 8.68
C SER A 55 -1.68 9.81 9.61
N LEU A 56 -0.67 8.92 9.68
CA LEU A 56 0.56 9.16 10.42
C LEU A 56 1.34 10.37 9.88
N ASN A 57 1.45 10.51 8.56
CA ASN A 57 2.12 11.65 7.95
C ASN A 57 1.39 12.98 8.24
N GLN A 58 0.05 12.96 8.31
CA GLN A 58 -0.76 14.12 8.70
C GLN A 58 -0.55 14.47 10.18
N SER A 59 -0.65 13.49 11.08
CA SER A 59 -0.49 13.73 12.53
C SER A 59 0.91 14.24 12.91
N ILE A 60 1.94 13.89 12.13
CA ILE A 60 3.32 14.37 12.31
C ILE A 60 3.55 15.75 11.64
N SER A 61 2.68 16.14 10.69
CA SER A 61 2.79 17.43 10.00
C SER A 61 2.01 18.56 10.66
N SER A 62 1.05 18.22 11.52
CA SER A 62 0.36 19.12 12.47
C SER A 62 1.21 19.41 13.69
#